data_AF-A0A1V6YXI9-F1
#
_entry.id   AF-A0A1V6YXI9-F1
#
_cell.length_a   1.000
_cell.length_b   1.000
_cell.length_c   1.000
_cell.angle_alpha   90.00
_cell.angle_beta   90.00
_cell.angle_gamma   90.00
#
_symmetry.space_group_name_H-M   'P 1'
#
loop_
_entity.id
_entity.type
_entity.pdbx_description
1 polymer ?
#
loop_
_entity_poly.entity_id
_entity_poly.type
_entity_poly.pdbx_seq_one_letter_code
_entity_poly.pdbx_strand_id
1 'polypeptide(L)'
;MAIHPVDLPISDAPPNRGISPYSPPTDSYQLFLALYHRGELSLGDYRRRLGFSAYHWAILVWDLKNDRWYAYDVTDGSSPDPVIRRDLNPDFQWTYRVKTNIHPDSCDSLLIRMAIGEVHDGIGPETIKILLQSVQLPIKGACPPQNCVNWIRAVLHKLRFHGYAPDLHDIEMTIDRALAYADLRMADPEDSAYLVDYLGNEMSFRVN
;
A
#
# COMPACT_ATOMS: atom_id res chain seq x y z
N MET A 1 62.00 8.61 18.79
CA MET A 1 61.07 7.59 19.31
C MET A 1 59.66 8.12 19.14
N ALA A 2 58.80 7.27 18.59
CA ALA A 2 57.58 7.62 17.92
C ALA A 2 56.41 7.91 18.88
N ILE A 3 55.55 8.79 18.39
CA ILE A 3 54.21 9.15 18.86
C ILE A 3 53.25 8.02 18.45
N HIS A 4 52.44 7.52 19.37
CA HIS A 4 51.26 6.70 19.04
C HIS A 4 50.03 7.33 19.71
N PRO A 5 49.04 7.81 18.93
CA PRO A 5 47.70 8.05 19.43
C PRO A 5 46.91 6.74 19.51
N VAL A 6 46.01 6.69 20.48
CA VAL A 6 45.04 5.61 20.72
C VAL A 6 43.92 5.73 19.69
N ASP A 7 43.71 4.71 18.88
CA ASP A 7 42.54 4.55 18.01
C ASP A 7 41.29 4.25 18.85
N LEU A 8 40.22 5.03 18.63
CA LEU A 8 38.85 4.72 19.05
C LEU A 8 38.01 4.33 17.82
N PRO A 9 36.97 3.51 18.00
CA PRO A 9 36.55 2.52 17.02
C PRO A 9 35.69 3.07 15.88
N ILE A 10 35.75 2.30 14.80
CA ILE A 10 35.05 2.38 13.53
C ILE A 10 33.56 2.72 13.73
N SER A 11 33.13 3.78 13.04
CA SER A 11 31.74 4.20 12.89
C SER A 11 30.88 3.09 12.29
N ASP A 12 29.81 2.69 13.00
CA ASP A 12 28.74 1.76 12.55
C ASP A 12 27.79 2.38 11.51
N ALA A 13 28.24 3.37 10.73
CA ALA A 13 27.46 3.89 9.62
C ALA A 13 27.54 2.90 8.43
N PRO A 14 26.41 2.45 7.85
CA PRO A 14 26.44 1.61 6.67
C PRO A 14 27.19 2.34 5.54
N PRO A 15 28.02 1.63 4.75
CA PRO A 15 28.78 2.25 3.69
C PRO A 15 27.84 2.89 2.68
N ASN A 16 28.07 4.17 2.42
CA ASN A 16 27.43 4.96 1.38
C ASN A 16 27.71 4.25 0.03
N ARG A 17 26.78 3.39 -0.40
CA ARG A 17 26.84 2.72 -1.70
C ARG A 17 26.56 3.78 -2.75
N GLY A 18 27.63 4.35 -3.28
CA GLY A 18 27.60 5.15 -4.50
C GLY A 18 26.88 4.37 -5.60
N ILE A 19 25.97 5.06 -6.26
CA ILE A 19 25.21 4.58 -7.42
C ILE A 19 26.23 4.19 -8.51
N SER A 20 26.32 2.90 -8.82
CA SER A 20 27.06 2.41 -10.00
C SER A 20 26.22 2.68 -11.25
N PRO A 21 26.74 3.36 -12.29
CA PRO A 21 25.92 3.83 -13.41
C PRO A 21 25.67 2.80 -14.53
N TYR A 22 25.88 1.50 -14.32
CA TYR A 22 25.86 0.53 -15.42
C TYR A 22 25.17 -0.79 -15.08
N SER A 23 23.84 -0.77 -15.08
CA SER A 23 22.92 -1.80 -15.61
C SER A 23 21.49 -1.29 -15.45
N PRO A 24 20.59 -1.41 -16.45
CA PRO A 24 19.18 -1.11 -16.21
C PRO A 24 18.64 -2.04 -15.11
N PRO A 25 17.76 -1.55 -14.22
CA PRO A 25 17.17 -2.38 -13.19
C PRO A 25 16.50 -3.60 -13.82
N THR A 26 16.85 -4.80 -13.34
CA THR A 26 16.48 -6.05 -14.01
C THR A 26 15.00 -6.40 -13.83
N ASP A 27 14.40 -5.86 -12.77
CA ASP A 27 12.98 -5.92 -12.42
C ASP A 27 12.55 -4.55 -11.85
N SER A 28 11.38 -4.07 -12.25
CA SER A 28 10.77 -2.84 -11.72
C SER A 28 9.38 -3.12 -11.19
N TYR A 29 9.06 -2.49 -10.05
CA TYR A 29 7.77 -2.64 -9.39
C TYR A 29 7.15 -1.30 -9.06
N GLN A 30 5.96 -1.04 -9.60
CA GLN A 30 5.18 0.14 -9.26
C GLN A 30 4.30 -0.16 -8.04
N LEU A 31 4.38 0.71 -7.04
CA LEU A 31 3.56 0.68 -5.85
C LEU A 31 2.34 1.58 -6.03
N PHE A 32 1.18 1.09 -5.59
CA PHE A 32 -0.05 1.87 -5.54
C PHE A 32 -0.71 1.79 -4.17
N LEU A 33 -1.35 2.89 -3.79
CA LEU A 33 -2.41 2.91 -2.79
C LEU A 33 -3.75 2.65 -3.49
N ALA A 34 -4.47 1.62 -3.06
CA ALA A 34 -5.75 1.25 -3.65
C ALA A 34 -6.91 1.37 -2.66
N LEU A 35 -8.04 1.89 -3.15
CA LEU A 35 -9.28 1.96 -2.38
C LEU A 35 -10.37 1.17 -3.09
N TYR A 36 -11.11 0.40 -2.29
CA TYR A 36 -12.21 -0.43 -2.73
C TYR A 36 -13.51 -0.01 -2.05
N HIS A 37 -14.62 0.02 -2.78
CA HIS A 37 -15.93 0.18 -2.18
C HIS A 37 -16.30 -1.06 -1.34
N ARG A 38 -17.03 -0.83 -0.26
CA ARG A 38 -17.46 -1.82 0.74
C ARG A 38 -18.98 -1.99 0.73
N GLY A 39 -19.56 -1.98 -0.47
CA GLY A 39 -21.02 -1.97 -0.68
C GLY A 39 -21.69 -0.81 0.06
N GLU A 40 -22.73 -1.11 0.83
CA GLU A 40 -23.52 -0.12 1.58
C GLU A 40 -22.69 0.74 2.55
N LEU A 41 -21.55 0.23 3.05
CA LEU A 41 -20.69 0.96 3.98
C LEU A 41 -20.01 2.16 3.32
N SER A 42 -19.89 2.16 1.99
CA SER A 42 -19.33 3.26 1.20
C SER A 42 -20.37 4.29 0.77
N LEU A 43 -21.64 4.14 1.18
CA LEU A 43 -22.74 4.96 0.68
C LEU A 43 -23.44 5.74 1.79
N GLY A 44 -24.05 6.87 1.41
CA GLY A 44 -24.97 7.65 2.24
C GLY A 44 -24.47 7.95 3.66
N ASP A 45 -25.29 7.63 4.65
CA ASP A 45 -24.97 7.88 6.07
C ASP A 45 -23.79 7.07 6.59
N TYR A 46 -23.57 5.87 6.06
CA TYR A 46 -22.40 5.07 6.43
C TYR A 46 -21.11 5.75 5.97
N ARG A 47 -21.07 6.25 4.72
CA ARG A 47 -19.94 7.02 4.22
C ARG A 47 -19.61 8.22 5.11
N ARG A 48 -20.63 8.98 5.52
CA ARG A 48 -20.47 10.13 6.41
C ARG A 48 -19.94 9.75 7.80
N ARG A 49 -20.48 8.69 8.40
CA ARG A 49 -20.11 8.26 9.77
C ARG A 49 -18.74 7.56 9.82
N LEU A 50 -18.45 6.72 8.84
CA LEU A 50 -17.23 5.90 8.83
C LEU A 50 -16.00 6.66 8.31
N GLY A 51 -16.20 7.79 7.62
CA GLY A 51 -15.09 8.59 7.08
C GLY A 51 -14.20 7.73 6.18
N PHE A 52 -12.89 7.73 6.46
CA PHE A 52 -11.91 6.92 5.74
C PHE A 52 -12.22 5.41 5.73
N SER A 53 -12.81 4.88 6.81
CA SER A 53 -13.13 3.45 6.95
C SER A 53 -14.37 2.99 6.17
N ALA A 54 -15.06 3.93 5.50
CA ALA A 54 -16.13 3.63 4.56
C ALA A 54 -15.63 2.83 3.34
N TYR A 55 -14.35 2.96 3.02
CA TYR A 55 -13.66 2.21 1.97
C TYR A 55 -12.69 1.20 2.58
N HIS A 56 -12.35 0.17 1.82
CA HIS A 56 -11.27 -0.75 2.16
C HIS A 56 -10.00 -0.31 1.45
N TRP A 57 -8.86 -0.37 2.13
CA TRP A 57 -7.61 0.17 1.63
C TRP A 57 -6.57 -0.94 1.52
N ALA A 58 -5.74 -0.90 0.49
CA ALA A 58 -4.68 -1.86 0.25
C ALA A 58 -3.45 -1.20 -0.40
N ILE A 59 -2.32 -1.89 -0.33
CA ILE A 59 -1.18 -1.63 -1.21
C ILE A 59 -1.20 -2.61 -2.36
N LEU A 60 -1.13 -2.08 -3.58
CA LEU A 60 -0.88 -2.89 -4.77
C LEU A 60 0.57 -2.78 -5.20
N VAL A 61 1.08 -3.86 -5.77
CA VAL A 61 2.38 -3.91 -6.41
C VAL A 61 2.19 -4.51 -7.78
N TRP A 62 2.62 -3.77 -8.81
CA TRP A 62 2.64 -4.25 -10.18
C TRP A 62 4.08 -4.60 -10.57
N ASP A 63 4.29 -5.85 -10.95
CA ASP A 63 5.50 -6.30 -11.63
C ASP A 63 5.39 -5.95 -13.11
N LEU A 64 6.08 -4.88 -13.53
CA LEU A 64 5.97 -4.33 -14.89
C LEU A 64 6.46 -5.33 -15.96
N LYS A 65 7.38 -6.21 -15.59
CA LYS A 65 8.04 -7.12 -16.52
C LYS A 65 7.21 -8.38 -16.77
N ASN A 66 6.63 -8.94 -15.72
CA ASN A 66 5.85 -10.17 -15.80
C ASN A 66 4.33 -9.93 -15.86
N ASP A 67 3.91 -8.67 -15.81
CA ASP A 67 2.52 -8.23 -15.70
C ASP A 67 1.76 -8.97 -14.58
N ARG A 68 2.37 -9.00 -13.39
CA ARG A 68 1.78 -9.64 -12.20
C ARG A 68 1.42 -8.63 -11.15
N TRP A 69 0.24 -8.78 -10.59
CA TRP A 69 -0.24 -7.91 -9.52
C TRP A 69 -0.31 -8.65 -8.19
N TYR A 70 0.08 -7.92 -7.16
CA TYR A 70 0.02 -8.35 -5.77
C TYR A 70 -0.78 -7.32 -4.98
N ALA A 71 -1.58 -7.79 -4.03
CA ALA A 71 -2.28 -6.92 -3.08
C ALA A 71 -1.98 -7.33 -1.65
N TYR A 72 -1.75 -6.31 -0.82
CA TYR A 72 -1.49 -6.43 0.61
C TYR A 72 -2.50 -5.57 1.36
N ASP A 73 -3.28 -6.19 2.21
CA ASP A 73 -4.27 -5.47 3.02
C ASP A 73 -4.42 -6.08 4.41
N VAL A 74 -5.12 -5.35 5.28
CA VAL A 74 -5.55 -5.88 6.57
C VAL A 74 -7.07 -5.84 6.67
N THR A 75 -7.66 -6.88 7.22
CA THR A 75 -9.10 -6.97 7.41
C THR A 75 -9.43 -7.70 8.70
N ASP A 76 -10.50 -7.27 9.36
CA ASP A 76 -11.21 -8.00 10.40
C ASP A 76 -12.48 -8.67 9.86
N GLY A 77 -12.74 -8.60 8.55
CA GLY A 77 -13.92 -9.17 7.91
C GLY A 77 -13.92 -10.70 7.90
N SER A 78 -15.05 -11.25 7.44
CA SER A 78 -15.20 -12.68 7.26
C SER A 78 -14.19 -13.24 6.26
N SER A 79 -13.74 -14.46 6.52
CA SER A 79 -12.82 -15.23 5.69
C SER A 79 -13.47 -16.58 5.38
N PRO A 80 -14.41 -16.65 4.43
CA PRO A 80 -15.11 -17.89 4.14
C PRO A 80 -14.16 -18.93 3.55
N ASP A 81 -14.13 -20.12 4.15
CA ASP A 81 -13.45 -21.28 3.58
C ASP A 81 -14.24 -21.81 2.37
N PRO A 82 -13.62 -21.91 1.18
CA PRO A 82 -14.32 -22.31 -0.03
C PRO A 82 -14.75 -23.78 -0.04
N VAL A 83 -14.14 -24.63 0.80
CA VAL A 83 -14.40 -26.06 0.89
C VAL A 83 -15.41 -26.36 1.98
N ILE A 84 -15.14 -25.93 3.22
CA ILE A 84 -15.98 -26.27 4.38
C ILE A 84 -17.12 -25.28 4.62
N ARG A 85 -17.18 -24.17 3.85
CA ARG A 85 -18.20 -23.11 3.96
C ARG A 85 -18.37 -22.55 5.37
N ARG A 86 -17.28 -22.50 6.13
CA ARG A 86 -17.22 -21.88 7.46
C ARG A 86 -16.40 -20.62 7.38
N ASP A 87 -16.75 -19.64 8.22
CA ASP A 87 -15.89 -18.48 8.40
C ASP A 87 -14.63 -18.89 9.17
N LEU A 88 -13.46 -18.64 8.59
CA LEU A 88 -12.15 -18.84 9.20
C LEU A 88 -11.78 -17.69 10.15
N ASN A 89 -12.54 -16.60 10.15
CA ASN A 89 -12.38 -15.46 11.06
C ASN A 89 -13.68 -15.18 11.86
N PRO A 90 -14.24 -16.17 12.58
CA PRO A 90 -15.53 -16.00 13.27
C PRO A 90 -15.48 -14.94 14.37
N ASP A 91 -14.30 -14.68 14.92
CA ASP A 91 -14.06 -13.68 15.95
C ASP A 91 -13.67 -12.32 15.39
N PHE A 92 -13.74 -12.10 14.07
CA PHE A 92 -13.40 -10.82 13.42
C PHE A 92 -12.08 -10.25 13.95
N GLN A 93 -11.02 -11.07 13.96
CA GLN A 93 -9.67 -10.64 14.33
C GLN A 93 -9.04 -9.96 13.13
N TRP A 94 -8.22 -8.94 13.38
CA TRP A 94 -7.44 -8.32 12.33
C TRP A 94 -6.41 -9.32 11.78
N THR A 95 -6.40 -9.48 10.46
CA THR A 95 -5.50 -10.37 9.74
C THR A 95 -4.82 -9.61 8.61
N TYR A 96 -3.56 -9.95 8.36
CA TYR A 96 -2.86 -9.51 7.16
C TYR A 96 -3.12 -10.49 6.01
N ARG A 97 -3.53 -9.97 4.85
CA ARG A 97 -3.81 -10.79 3.66
C ARG A 97 -2.84 -10.46 2.54
N VAL A 98 -2.37 -11.53 1.90
CA VAL A 98 -1.59 -11.47 0.66
C VAL A 98 -2.45 -12.07 -0.45
N LYS A 99 -2.63 -11.32 -1.54
CA LYS A 99 -3.29 -11.81 -2.74
C LYS A 99 -2.29 -11.71 -3.89
N THR A 100 -2.10 -12.81 -4.60
CA THR A 100 -1.15 -12.91 -5.73
C THR A 100 -1.92 -13.12 -7.03
N ASN A 101 -1.38 -12.64 -8.15
CA ASN A 101 -1.98 -12.77 -9.48
C ASN A 101 -3.43 -12.24 -9.51
N ILE A 102 -3.65 -11.09 -8.88
CA ILE A 102 -4.95 -10.42 -8.98
C ILE A 102 -5.05 -9.70 -10.32
N HIS A 103 -6.27 -9.36 -10.73
CA HIS A 103 -6.52 -8.52 -11.90
C HIS A 103 -7.30 -7.29 -11.43
N PRO A 104 -6.63 -6.15 -11.15
CA PRO A 104 -7.29 -4.95 -10.63
C PRO A 104 -8.45 -4.48 -11.52
N ASP A 105 -8.27 -4.57 -12.85
CA ASP A 105 -9.26 -4.14 -13.83
C ASP A 105 -10.49 -5.07 -13.93
N SER A 106 -10.43 -6.26 -13.32
CA SER A 106 -11.58 -7.18 -13.21
C SER A 106 -12.28 -7.09 -11.85
N CYS A 107 -11.86 -6.18 -10.99
CA CYS A 107 -12.42 -6.01 -9.66
C CYS A 107 -13.38 -4.83 -9.66
N ASP A 108 -14.68 -5.10 -9.80
CA ASP A 108 -15.75 -4.07 -9.75
C ASP A 108 -15.68 -3.21 -8.49
N SER A 109 -15.13 -3.76 -7.40
CA SER A 109 -15.00 -3.02 -6.16
C SER A 109 -13.88 -2.00 -6.12
N LEU A 110 -12.92 -2.07 -7.03
CA LEU A 110 -11.77 -1.17 -7.04
C LEU A 110 -12.19 0.20 -7.59
N LEU A 111 -11.96 1.25 -6.81
CA LEU A 111 -12.28 2.62 -7.21
C LEU A 111 -11.07 3.34 -7.76
N ILE A 112 -9.95 3.29 -7.02
CA ILE A 112 -8.75 4.03 -7.40
C ILE A 112 -7.48 3.21 -7.20
N ARG A 113 -6.50 3.48 -8.06
CA ARG A 113 -5.09 3.11 -7.95
C ARG A 113 -4.28 4.40 -7.97
N MET A 114 -3.75 4.80 -6.83
CA MET A 114 -2.89 5.97 -6.71
C MET A 114 -1.43 5.53 -6.72
N ALA A 115 -0.64 5.90 -7.72
CA ALA A 115 0.79 5.60 -7.80
C ALA A 115 1.52 6.37 -6.70
N ILE A 116 2.21 5.62 -5.82
CA ILE A 116 2.87 6.19 -4.63
C ILE A 116 4.39 6.04 -4.62
N GLY A 117 4.95 5.24 -5.53
CA GLY A 117 6.39 5.04 -5.62
C GLY A 117 6.75 3.88 -6.54
N GLU A 118 8.00 3.82 -6.96
CA GLU A 118 8.56 2.76 -7.80
C GLU A 118 9.80 2.21 -7.11
N VAL A 119 9.98 0.88 -7.17
CA VAL A 119 11.14 0.20 -6.59
C VAL A 119 11.82 -0.70 -7.61
N HIS A 120 13.14 -0.82 -7.46
CA HIS A 120 14.03 -1.53 -8.36
C HIS A 120 14.99 -2.46 -7.59
N ASP A 121 15.93 -3.07 -8.30
CA ASP A 121 17.16 -3.65 -7.73
C ASP A 121 16.94 -4.72 -6.65
N GLY A 122 16.02 -5.65 -6.92
CA GLY A 122 15.75 -6.79 -6.05
C GLY A 122 14.80 -6.50 -4.89
N ILE A 123 14.22 -5.29 -4.82
CA ILE A 123 13.10 -4.98 -3.92
C ILE A 123 11.79 -5.49 -4.54
N GLY A 124 11.66 -6.81 -4.59
CA GLY A 124 10.49 -7.46 -5.18
C GLY A 124 9.29 -7.59 -4.23
N PRO A 125 8.19 -8.20 -4.71
CA PRO A 125 6.96 -8.39 -3.94
C PRO A 125 7.17 -9.08 -2.60
N GLU A 126 8.09 -10.04 -2.50
CA GLU A 126 8.37 -10.73 -1.23
C GLU A 126 9.04 -9.81 -0.21
N THR A 127 9.98 -8.96 -0.65
CA THR A 127 10.61 -7.95 0.23
C THR A 127 9.57 -6.95 0.73
N ILE A 128 8.70 -6.47 -0.17
CA ILE A 128 7.60 -5.57 0.19
C ILE A 128 6.65 -6.26 1.17
N LYS A 129 6.24 -7.50 0.90
CA LYS A 129 5.38 -8.30 1.78
C LYS A 129 5.95 -8.39 3.20
N ILE A 130 7.23 -8.73 3.36
CA ILE A 130 7.88 -8.83 4.67
C ILE A 130 7.89 -7.46 5.38
N LEU A 131 8.16 -6.38 4.63
CA LEU A 131 8.12 -5.02 5.17
C LEU A 131 6.72 -4.66 5.69
N LEU A 132 5.70 -4.95 4.90
CA LEU A 132 4.30 -4.63 5.24
C LEU A 132 3.78 -5.53 6.37
N GLN A 133 4.17 -6.80 6.43
CA GLN A 133 3.82 -7.73 7.52
C GLN A 133 4.36 -7.29 8.88
N SER A 134 5.49 -6.57 8.89
CA SER A 134 6.06 -6.06 10.13
C SER A 134 5.44 -4.74 10.61
N VAL A 135 4.37 -4.25 9.96
CA VAL A 135 3.55 -3.16 10.48
C VAL A 135 2.51 -3.74 11.44
N GLN A 136 2.36 -3.12 12.61
CA GLN A 136 1.40 -3.56 13.61
C GLN A 136 -0.02 -3.56 13.05
N LEU A 137 -0.73 -4.67 13.23
CA LEU A 137 -2.14 -4.78 12.87
C LEU A 137 -3.00 -3.86 13.77
N PRO A 138 -4.15 -3.37 13.26
CA PRO A 138 -5.08 -2.62 14.08
C PRO A 138 -5.51 -3.44 15.32
N ILE A 139 -5.65 -2.75 16.45
CA ILE A 139 -6.04 -3.39 17.72
C ILE A 139 -7.56 -3.39 17.82
N LYS A 140 -8.16 -4.58 17.91
CA LYS A 140 -9.61 -4.73 18.08
C LYS A 140 -10.07 -4.11 19.40
N GLY A 141 -11.09 -3.25 19.35
CA GLY A 141 -11.66 -2.61 20.53
C GLY A 141 -10.82 -1.46 21.12
N ALA A 142 -9.80 -0.98 20.41
CA ALA A 142 -9.01 0.17 20.84
C ALA A 142 -9.87 1.45 21.00
N CYS A 143 -9.40 2.37 21.85
CA CYS A 143 -9.96 3.70 22.03
C CYS A 143 -8.83 4.74 21.84
N PRO A 144 -8.81 5.52 20.74
CA PRO A 144 -9.81 5.57 19.65
C PRO A 144 -9.84 4.28 18.79
N PRO A 145 -10.97 3.99 18.10
CA PRO A 145 -11.09 2.82 17.22
C PRO A 145 -10.01 2.79 16.14
N GLN A 146 -9.44 1.61 15.91
CA GLN A 146 -8.47 1.38 14.85
C GLN A 146 -9.08 0.54 13.71
N ASN A 147 -8.64 0.79 12.49
CA ASN A 147 -9.11 0.14 11.26
C ASN A 147 -7.98 0.02 10.22
N CYS A 148 -8.30 -0.45 9.01
CA CYS A 148 -7.32 -0.64 7.94
C CYS A 148 -6.58 0.65 7.54
N VAL A 149 -7.18 1.83 7.73
CA VAL A 149 -6.54 3.12 7.43
C VAL A 149 -5.43 3.44 8.43
N ASN A 150 -5.57 3.02 9.69
CA ASN A 150 -4.47 3.13 10.67
C ASN A 150 -3.25 2.31 10.21
N TRP A 151 -3.49 1.12 9.68
CA TRP A 151 -2.43 0.29 9.11
C TRP A 151 -1.82 0.93 7.86
N ILE A 152 -2.63 1.48 6.95
CA ILE A 152 -2.16 2.19 5.75
C ILE A 152 -1.27 3.37 6.10
N ARG A 153 -1.66 4.21 7.07
CA ARG A 153 -0.81 5.32 7.55
C ARG A 153 0.58 4.82 7.95
N ALA A 154 0.62 3.80 8.80
CA ALA A 154 1.87 3.21 9.26
C ALA A 154 2.68 2.59 8.10
N VAL A 155 2.01 1.96 7.13
CA VAL A 155 2.63 1.45 5.91
C VAL A 155 3.24 2.55 5.06
N LEU A 156 2.53 3.64 4.79
CA LEU A 156 3.05 4.75 3.98
C LEU A 156 4.26 5.40 4.64
N HIS A 157 4.23 5.59 5.97
CA HIS A 157 5.41 6.03 6.72
C HIS A 157 6.59 5.08 6.55
N LYS A 158 6.34 3.77 6.61
CA LYS A 158 7.38 2.75 6.48
C LYS A 158 7.95 2.67 5.07
N LEU A 159 7.11 2.68 4.04
CA LEU A 159 7.54 2.72 2.64
C LEU A 159 8.43 3.93 2.37
N ARG A 160 8.02 5.12 2.84
CA ARG A 160 8.82 6.34 2.74
C ARG A 160 10.15 6.20 3.48
N PHE A 161 10.14 5.72 4.72
CA PHE A 161 11.36 5.56 5.53
C PHE A 161 12.40 4.66 4.87
N HIS A 162 11.95 3.60 4.19
CA HIS A 162 12.83 2.69 3.44
C HIS A 162 13.19 3.19 2.03
N GLY A 163 12.73 4.39 1.64
CA GLY A 163 13.01 4.97 0.33
C GLY A 163 12.21 4.38 -0.83
N TYR A 164 11.14 3.62 -0.55
CA TYR A 164 10.29 2.99 -1.58
C TYR A 164 9.20 3.92 -2.11
N ALA A 165 8.94 4.99 -1.36
CA ALA A 165 7.99 6.04 -1.72
C ALA A 165 8.53 7.41 -1.25
N PRO A 166 9.69 7.85 -1.79
CA PRO A 166 10.41 9.02 -1.26
C PRO A 166 9.64 10.33 -1.46
N ASP A 167 8.81 10.40 -2.49
CA ASP A 167 8.06 11.60 -2.87
C ASP A 167 6.79 11.81 -2.03
N LEU A 168 6.43 10.86 -1.16
CA LEU A 168 5.31 11.00 -0.21
C LEU A 168 5.68 11.92 0.96
N HIS A 169 5.80 13.22 0.70
CA HIS A 169 6.17 14.20 1.72
C HIS A 169 5.09 14.40 2.79
N ASP A 170 3.82 14.41 2.39
CA ASP A 170 2.66 14.59 3.27
C ASP A 170 1.71 13.39 3.12
N ILE A 171 1.82 12.45 4.06
CA ILE A 171 1.07 11.19 4.04
C ILE A 171 -0.42 11.42 4.29
N GLU A 172 -0.78 12.37 5.15
CA GLU A 172 -2.20 12.66 5.41
C GLU A 172 -2.84 13.30 4.17
N MET A 173 -2.13 14.21 3.50
CA MET A 173 -2.60 14.77 2.22
C MET A 173 -2.77 13.69 1.14
N THR A 174 -1.85 12.72 1.05
CA THR A 174 -2.00 11.58 0.12
C THR A 174 -3.26 10.76 0.45
N ILE A 175 -3.52 10.49 1.72
CA ILE A 175 -4.71 9.77 2.18
C ILE A 175 -5.99 10.56 1.88
N ASP A 176 -6.02 11.85 2.19
CA ASP A 176 -7.17 12.73 1.93
C ASP A 176 -7.47 12.82 0.43
N ARG A 177 -6.44 12.94 -0.42
CA ARG A 177 -6.61 12.91 -1.88
C ARG A 177 -7.17 11.57 -2.35
N ALA A 178 -6.59 10.47 -1.90
CA ALA A 178 -7.05 9.13 -2.28
C ALA A 178 -8.54 8.96 -1.93
N LEU A 179 -8.96 9.41 -0.75
CA LEU A 179 -10.36 9.40 -0.34
C LEU A 179 -11.24 10.27 -1.24
N ALA A 180 -10.80 11.49 -1.57
CA ALA A 180 -11.53 12.40 -2.44
C ALA A 180 -11.74 11.81 -3.85
N TYR A 181 -10.72 11.18 -4.44
CA TYR A 181 -10.85 10.51 -5.72
C TYR A 181 -11.78 9.28 -5.64
N ALA A 182 -11.75 8.51 -4.55
CA ALA A 182 -12.71 7.43 -4.37
C ALA A 182 -14.15 7.94 -4.29
N ASP A 183 -14.39 9.06 -3.62
CA ASP A 183 -15.71 9.70 -3.59
C ASP A 183 -16.15 10.21 -4.97
N LEU A 184 -15.24 10.83 -5.73
CA LEU A 184 -15.52 11.23 -7.11
C LEU A 184 -15.86 10.02 -7.97
N ARG A 185 -15.11 8.92 -7.84
CA ARG A 185 -15.34 7.68 -8.59
C ARG A 185 -16.64 6.98 -8.25
N MET A 186 -17.09 7.10 -7.01
CA MET A 186 -18.41 6.62 -6.59
C MET A 186 -19.54 7.48 -7.14
N ALA A 187 -19.33 8.79 -7.29
CA ALA A 187 -20.33 9.72 -7.81
C ALA A 187 -20.45 9.67 -9.34
N ASP A 188 -19.32 9.51 -10.04
CA ASP A 188 -19.25 9.51 -11.49
C ASP A 188 -18.30 8.41 -12.01
N PRO A 189 -18.80 7.16 -12.11
CA PRO A 189 -17.98 6.03 -12.51
C PRO A 189 -17.37 6.09 -13.92
N GLU A 190 -18.03 6.80 -14.85
CA GLU A 190 -17.67 6.76 -16.27
C GLU A 190 -16.59 7.81 -16.60
N ASP A 191 -16.70 9.00 -16.01
CA ASP A 191 -15.88 10.15 -16.40
C ASP A 191 -14.73 10.45 -15.43
N SER A 192 -14.58 9.70 -14.33
CA SER A 192 -13.53 9.94 -13.35
C SER A 192 -12.37 8.94 -13.41
N ALA A 193 -11.16 9.46 -13.19
CA ALA A 193 -9.94 8.67 -13.20
C ALA A 193 -9.91 7.62 -12.08
N TYR A 194 -9.58 6.39 -12.48
CA TYR A 194 -9.33 5.27 -11.58
C TYR A 194 -7.82 5.03 -11.38
N LEU A 195 -6.97 5.75 -12.11
CA LEU A 195 -5.51 5.67 -12.02
C LEU A 195 -4.92 7.08 -11.98
N VAL A 196 -4.31 7.42 -10.85
CA VAL A 196 -3.75 8.75 -10.58
C VAL A 196 -2.38 8.65 -9.94
N ASP A 197 -1.56 9.69 -10.02
CA ASP A 197 -0.35 9.80 -9.19
C ASP A 197 -0.66 10.37 -7.79
N TYR A 198 0.35 10.41 -6.92
CA TYR A 198 0.24 10.95 -5.55
C TYR A 198 -0.05 12.47 -5.49
N LEU A 199 0.11 13.19 -6.61
CA LEU A 199 -0.26 14.59 -6.77
C LEU A 199 -1.70 14.78 -7.27
N GLY A 200 -2.32 13.73 -7.78
CA GLY A 200 -3.68 13.74 -8.35
C GLY A 200 -3.71 13.87 -9.88
N ASN A 201 -2.59 13.73 -10.58
CA ASN A 201 -2.61 13.75 -12.03
C ASN A 201 -3.09 12.39 -12.54
N GLU A 202 -3.99 12.40 -13.52
CA GLU A 202 -4.42 11.17 -14.20
C GLU A 202 -3.23 10.53 -14.91
N MET A 203 -3.09 9.21 -14.76
CA MET A 203 -2.05 8.46 -15.45
C MET A 203 -2.68 7.56 -16.51
N SER A 204 -1.92 7.29 -17.56
CA SER A 204 -2.22 6.23 -18.51
C SER A 204 -1.00 5.32 -18.62
N PHE A 205 -1.17 4.04 -18.28
CA PHE A 205 -0.18 3.03 -18.66
C PHE A 205 -0.53 2.54 -20.05
N ARG A 206 0.40 2.72 -21.00
CA ARG A 206 0.31 2.01 -22.27
C ARG A 206 0.69 0.55 -22.00
N VAL A 207 -0.30 -0.33 -22.02
CA VAL A 207 -0.05 -1.76 -22.17
C VAL A 207 0.37 -1.96 -23.62
N ASN A 208 1.63 -2.34 -23.85
CA ASN A 208 2.12 -2.72 -25.18
C ASN A 208 1.72 -4.16 -25.50
#